data_AF-A0A8H9ZP75-F1
#
_entry.id   AF-A0A8H9ZP75-F1
#
_cell.length_a   1.000
_cell.length_b   1.000
_cell.length_c   1.000
_cell.angle_alpha   90.00
_cell.angle_beta   90.00
_cell.angle_gamma   90.00
#
_symmetry.space_group_name_H-M   'P 1'
#
loop_
_entity.id
_entity.type
_entity.pdbx_description
1 polymer ?
#
loop_
_entity_poly.entity_id
_entity_poly.type
_entity_poly.pdbx_seq_one_letter_code
_entity_poly.pdbx_strand_id
1 'polypeptide(L)'
;MLARRGLIRRRCATALLLVAMSGSAYAAQQDLLKPAQLIADGSLPAATRAANEYVARQYATFWNTGDAALARAALAENFIDKTPPEGRRQGPEGAILASRAFRQAVPDLRCDVEQMIVAGDRVVSHLHFHGRFTGTFGTRQGKGQNIDFIATDIYQIRGGKITANWHIEDNLTLMKQLGAQ
;
A
#
# COMPACT_ATOMS: atom_id res chain seq x y z
N MET A 1 10.41 40.36 -69.05
CA MET A 1 11.52 40.73 -68.14
C MET A 1 10.96 40.81 -66.71
N LEU A 2 11.09 39.69 -65.98
CA LEU A 2 10.73 39.49 -64.56
C LEU A 2 11.71 40.26 -63.65
N ALA A 3 11.50 40.63 -62.38
CA ALA A 3 10.40 40.63 -61.42
C ALA A 3 10.85 41.55 -60.25
N ARG A 4 9.88 42.15 -59.54
CA ARG A 4 10.04 43.00 -58.35
C ARG A 4 10.76 42.27 -57.20
N ARG A 5 11.78 42.90 -56.59
CA ARG A 5 12.35 42.49 -55.28
C ARG A 5 11.90 43.46 -54.18
N GLY A 6 10.89 43.05 -53.42
CA GLY A 6 10.47 43.72 -52.20
C GLY A 6 11.40 43.36 -51.03
N LEU A 7 11.84 44.38 -50.30
CA LEU A 7 12.69 44.27 -49.12
C LEU A 7 11.81 43.96 -47.90
N ILE A 8 11.72 42.69 -47.51
CA ILE A 8 10.98 42.27 -46.30
C ILE A 8 11.94 42.28 -45.11
N ARG A 9 11.66 43.20 -44.17
CA ARG A 9 12.26 43.25 -42.82
C ARG A 9 12.10 41.89 -42.14
N ARG A 10 13.21 41.20 -41.85
CA ARG A 10 13.25 40.04 -40.97
C ARG A 10 12.93 40.48 -39.53
N ARG A 11 11.71 40.25 -39.09
CA ARG A 11 11.38 40.18 -37.66
C ARG A 11 11.75 38.76 -37.19
N CYS A 12 12.82 38.63 -36.41
CA CYS A 12 13.07 37.41 -35.65
C CYS A 12 11.95 37.27 -34.59
N ALA A 13 10.99 36.40 -34.86
CA ALA A 13 10.05 35.95 -33.84
C ALA A 13 10.68 34.73 -33.15
N THR A 14 11.15 34.92 -31.92
CA THR A 14 11.62 33.83 -31.07
C THR A 14 10.42 32.98 -30.68
N ALA A 15 10.30 31.79 -31.24
CA ALA A 15 9.29 30.81 -30.84
C ALA A 15 9.68 30.23 -29.47
N LEU A 16 8.96 30.60 -28.40
CA LEU A 16 9.01 29.85 -27.15
C LEU A 16 8.27 28.52 -27.34
N LEU A 17 9.03 27.43 -27.46
CA LEU A 17 8.52 26.07 -27.29
C LEU A 17 8.23 25.86 -25.80
N LEU A 18 6.96 25.99 -25.41
CA LEU A 18 6.45 25.49 -24.13
C LEU A 18 6.45 23.96 -24.19
N VAL A 19 7.53 23.35 -23.72
CA VAL A 19 7.56 21.93 -23.42
C VAL A 19 6.74 21.73 -22.14
N ALA A 20 5.46 21.40 -22.28
CA ALA A 20 4.64 20.89 -21.19
C ALA A 20 5.04 19.44 -20.91
N MET A 21 6.14 19.23 -20.17
CA MET A 21 6.47 17.91 -19.62
C MET A 21 5.51 17.62 -18.46
N SER A 22 4.39 16.96 -18.79
CA SER A 22 3.71 15.95 -17.98
C SER A 22 3.92 16.05 -16.45
N GLY A 23 3.34 17.07 -15.82
CA GLY A 23 3.33 17.26 -14.37
C GLY A 23 2.46 16.25 -13.59
N SER A 24 2.05 15.14 -14.21
CA SER A 24 1.06 14.19 -13.67
C SER A 24 1.62 12.80 -13.37
N ALA A 25 2.82 12.46 -13.88
CA ALA A 25 3.40 11.12 -13.68
C ALA A 25 4.34 11.04 -12.47
N TYR A 26 4.71 12.18 -11.88
CA TYR A 26 5.51 12.32 -10.65
C TYR A 26 4.67 12.75 -9.45
N ALA A 27 3.34 12.80 -9.60
CA ALA A 27 2.43 13.20 -8.53
C ALA A 27 2.48 12.15 -7.41
N ALA A 28 3.24 12.47 -6.38
CA ALA A 28 3.45 11.73 -5.15
C ALA A 28 4.08 10.33 -5.36
N GLN A 29 5.43 10.31 -5.37
CA GLN A 29 6.11 9.23 -4.66
C GLN A 29 5.67 9.34 -3.19
N GLN A 30 4.50 8.80 -2.85
CA GLN A 30 4.10 8.66 -1.45
C GLN A 30 5.24 7.90 -0.76
N ASP A 31 5.69 8.39 0.39
CA ASP A 31 6.67 7.67 1.21
C ASP A 31 6.02 6.39 1.73
N LEU A 32 5.97 5.37 0.86
CA LEU A 32 5.49 4.05 1.21
C LEU A 32 6.43 3.47 2.25
N LEU A 33 5.86 2.81 3.25
CA LEU A 33 6.62 2.08 4.26
C LEU A 33 7.71 1.24 3.61
N LYS A 34 8.92 1.34 4.15
CA LYS A 34 10.05 0.54 3.72
C LYS A 34 10.20 -0.63 4.69
N PRO A 35 10.45 -1.85 4.19
CA PRO A 35 10.82 -2.95 5.08
C PRO A 35 12.14 -2.65 5.77
N ALA A 36 12.26 -2.99 7.06
CA ALA A 36 13.54 -2.95 7.76
C ALA A 36 14.53 -3.96 7.15
N GLN A 37 14.01 -5.10 6.68
CA GLN A 37 14.77 -6.08 5.91
C GLN A 37 14.06 -6.46 4.60
N LEU A 38 14.75 -6.28 3.47
CA LEU A 38 14.30 -6.76 2.17
C LEU A 38 15.18 -7.93 1.71
N ILE A 39 14.55 -9.08 1.49
CA ILE A 39 15.18 -10.26 0.89
C ILE A 39 14.50 -10.49 -0.46
N ALA A 40 15.27 -10.68 -1.52
CA ALA A 40 14.68 -10.92 -2.82
C ALA A 40 15.45 -11.98 -3.61
N ASP A 41 14.70 -12.82 -4.32
CA ASP A 41 15.24 -13.82 -5.23
C ASP A 41 16.01 -13.13 -6.37
N GLY A 42 17.33 -13.29 -6.36
CA GLY A 42 18.23 -12.70 -7.35
C GLY A 42 17.97 -13.15 -8.79
N SER A 43 17.30 -14.30 -8.99
CA SER A 43 16.97 -14.83 -10.31
C SER A 43 15.81 -14.10 -11.00
N LEU A 44 14.97 -13.38 -10.25
CA LEU A 44 13.88 -12.59 -10.81
C LEU A 44 14.41 -11.36 -11.56
N PRO A 45 13.76 -10.92 -12.66
CA PRO A 45 14.09 -9.63 -13.27
C PRO A 45 13.96 -8.48 -12.28
N ALA A 46 14.91 -7.54 -12.28
CA ALA A 46 14.92 -6.41 -11.34
C ALA A 46 13.63 -5.59 -11.36
N ALA A 47 13.05 -5.37 -12.55
CA ALA A 47 11.77 -4.69 -12.71
C ALA A 47 10.61 -5.46 -12.05
N THR A 48 10.59 -6.79 -12.16
CA THR A 48 9.59 -7.64 -11.50
C THR A 48 9.73 -7.58 -9.98
N ARG A 49 10.96 -7.65 -9.45
CA ARG A 49 11.20 -7.51 -8.00
C ARG A 49 10.72 -6.17 -7.48
N ALA A 50 11.09 -5.08 -8.16
CA ALA A 50 10.70 -3.73 -7.77
C ALA A 50 9.17 -3.53 -7.83
N ALA A 51 8.50 -4.05 -8.86
CA ALA A 51 7.04 -3.99 -8.97
C ALA A 51 6.34 -4.79 -7.86
N ASN A 52 6.84 -5.98 -7.55
CA ASN A 52 6.30 -6.83 -6.48
C ASN A 52 6.49 -6.21 -5.10
N GLU A 53 7.68 -5.66 -4.83
CA GLU A 53 7.96 -4.91 -3.59
C GLU A 53 7.05 -3.68 -3.50
N TYR A 54 6.93 -2.90 -4.57
CA TYR A 54 6.13 -1.67 -4.59
C TYR A 54 4.66 -1.93 -4.24
N VAL A 55 4.03 -2.94 -4.83
CA VAL A 55 2.62 -3.24 -4.53
C VAL A 55 2.43 -3.76 -3.09
N ALA A 56 3.37 -4.53 -2.56
CA ALA A 56 3.34 -4.97 -1.17
C ALA A 56 3.51 -3.80 -0.20
N ARG A 57 4.42 -2.86 -0.49
CA ARG A 57 4.64 -1.64 0.30
C ARG A 57 3.44 -0.70 0.26
N GLN A 58 2.74 -0.59 -0.87
CA GLN A 58 1.47 0.14 -0.93
C GLN A 58 0.44 -0.45 0.03
N TYR A 59 0.29 -1.79 0.05
CA TYR A 59 -0.67 -2.45 0.93
C TYR A 59 -0.29 -2.35 2.42
N ALA A 60 0.99 -2.48 2.76
CA ALA A 60 1.47 -2.21 4.12
C ALA A 60 1.21 -0.76 4.54
N THR A 61 1.43 0.19 3.64
CA THR A 61 1.17 1.62 3.91
C THR A 61 -0.32 1.87 4.14
N PHE A 62 -1.21 1.19 3.40
CA PHE A 62 -2.65 1.20 3.70
C PHE A 62 -2.92 0.74 5.13
N TRP A 63 -2.30 -0.33 5.60
CA TRP A 63 -2.48 -0.81 6.96
C TRP A 63 -1.99 0.19 8.01
N ASN A 64 -0.95 0.97 7.72
CA ASN A 64 -0.43 2.02 8.60
C ASN A 64 -1.24 3.34 8.59
N THR A 65 -1.85 3.71 7.46
CA THR A 65 -2.55 5.00 7.33
C THR A 65 -4.08 4.89 7.38
N GLY A 66 -4.63 3.73 7.00
CA GLY A 66 -6.06 3.56 6.75
C GLY A 66 -6.54 4.17 5.43
N ASP A 67 -5.64 4.66 4.56
CA ASP A 67 -6.03 5.26 3.27
C ASP A 67 -6.51 4.19 2.29
N ALA A 68 -7.83 4.15 2.08
CA ALA A 68 -8.47 3.19 1.18
C ALA A 68 -8.00 3.29 -0.28
N ALA A 69 -7.45 4.42 -0.72
CA ALA A 69 -6.89 4.54 -2.07
C ALA A 69 -5.69 3.61 -2.26
N LEU A 70 -4.83 3.46 -1.24
CA LEU A 70 -3.69 2.54 -1.26
C LEU A 70 -4.12 1.07 -1.37
N ALA A 71 -5.18 0.67 -0.65
CA ALA A 71 -5.72 -0.68 -0.78
C ALA A 71 -6.24 -0.95 -2.20
N ARG A 72 -6.99 -0.01 -2.79
CA ARG A 72 -7.48 -0.15 -4.17
C ARG A 72 -6.36 -0.10 -5.21
N ALA A 73 -5.29 0.64 -4.92
CA ALA A 73 -4.10 0.69 -5.75
C ALA A 73 -3.27 -0.60 -5.66
N ALA A 74 -3.22 -1.27 -4.51
CA ALA A 74 -2.44 -2.48 -4.33
C ALA A 74 -3.18 -3.77 -4.72
N LEU A 75 -4.45 -3.89 -4.35
CA LEU A 75 -5.26 -5.10 -4.54
C LEU A 75 -5.91 -5.13 -5.93
N ALA A 76 -6.03 -6.32 -6.49
CA ALA A 76 -6.85 -6.55 -7.69
C ALA A 76 -8.33 -6.40 -7.36
N GLU A 77 -9.14 -6.01 -8.34
CA GLU A 77 -10.59 -5.86 -8.15
C GLU A 77 -11.26 -7.19 -7.74
N ASN A 78 -10.77 -8.30 -8.27
CA ASN A 78 -11.17 -9.67 -7.94
C ASN A 78 -10.25 -10.33 -6.89
N PHE A 79 -9.59 -9.54 -6.04
CA PHE A 79 -8.72 -10.06 -4.98
C PHE A 79 -9.44 -11.08 -4.09
N ILE A 80 -8.75 -12.19 -3.81
CA ILE A 80 -9.25 -13.28 -2.97
C ILE A 80 -8.44 -13.38 -1.67
N ASP A 81 -9.08 -13.05 -0.55
CA ASP A 81 -8.58 -13.40 0.77
C ASP A 81 -8.78 -14.90 1.00
N LYS A 82 -7.68 -15.64 1.20
CA LYS A 82 -7.68 -17.11 1.39
C LYS A 82 -7.81 -17.54 2.84
N THR A 83 -7.69 -16.61 3.78
CA THR A 83 -7.82 -16.86 5.22
C THR A 83 -8.76 -15.84 5.88
N PRO A 84 -9.92 -15.54 5.28
CA PRO A 84 -10.79 -14.50 5.80
C PRO A 84 -11.42 -14.99 7.12
N PRO A 85 -11.51 -14.13 8.14
CA PRO A 85 -12.44 -14.31 9.24
C PRO A 85 -13.86 -14.45 8.71
N GLU A 86 -14.70 -15.16 9.46
CA GLU A 86 -16.09 -15.40 9.10
C GLU A 86 -16.83 -14.09 8.78
N GLY A 87 -17.57 -14.09 7.67
CA GLY A 87 -18.35 -12.93 7.22
C GLY A 87 -17.55 -11.80 6.55
N ARG A 88 -16.22 -11.88 6.46
CA ARG A 88 -15.43 -10.88 5.72
C ARG A 88 -15.73 -10.93 4.22
N ARG A 89 -16.02 -9.76 3.65
CA ARG A 89 -16.25 -9.59 2.20
C ARG A 89 -14.95 -9.83 1.42
N GLN A 90 -15.07 -10.46 0.25
CA GLN A 90 -13.97 -10.61 -0.71
C GLN A 90 -13.68 -9.30 -1.48
N GLY A 91 -12.52 -9.21 -2.11
CA GLY A 91 -12.06 -8.00 -2.79
C GLY A 91 -11.55 -6.90 -1.84
N PRO A 92 -11.13 -5.73 -2.38
CA PRO A 92 -10.47 -4.69 -1.59
C PRO A 92 -11.30 -4.13 -0.43
N GLU A 93 -12.62 -4.12 -0.57
CA GLU A 93 -13.53 -3.59 0.44
C GLU A 93 -13.50 -4.39 1.76
N GLY A 94 -13.16 -5.68 1.72
CA GLY A 94 -12.99 -6.49 2.93
C GLY A 94 -11.88 -5.95 3.83
N ALA A 95 -10.71 -5.70 3.26
CA ALA A 95 -9.56 -5.13 3.96
C ALA A 95 -9.84 -3.70 4.45
N ILE A 96 -10.45 -2.86 3.61
CA ILE A 96 -10.80 -1.47 3.96
C ILE A 96 -11.73 -1.42 5.18
N LEU A 97 -12.77 -2.28 5.21
CA LEU A 97 -13.68 -2.35 6.35
C LEU A 97 -12.98 -2.89 7.60
N ALA A 98 -12.10 -3.89 7.47
CA ALA A 98 -11.32 -4.41 8.59
C ALA A 98 -10.39 -3.35 9.19
N SER A 99 -9.64 -2.62 8.37
CA SER A 99 -8.78 -1.51 8.81
C SER A 99 -9.58 -0.41 9.50
N ARG A 100 -10.73 -0.02 8.93
CA ARG A 100 -11.62 0.96 9.56
C ARG A 100 -12.12 0.48 10.92
N ALA A 101 -12.60 -0.75 11.01
CA ALA A 101 -13.10 -1.32 12.26
C ALA A 101 -11.99 -1.40 13.32
N PHE A 102 -10.78 -1.79 12.94
CA PHE A 102 -9.67 -1.87 13.89
C PHE A 102 -9.23 -0.49 14.38
N ARG A 103 -9.24 0.53 13.51
CA ARG A 103 -8.98 1.93 13.88
C ARG A 103 -10.07 2.57 14.74
N GLN A 104 -11.28 2.00 14.78
CA GLN A 104 -12.26 2.42 15.80
C GLN A 104 -11.83 2.00 17.21
N ALA A 105 -11.09 0.89 17.35
CA ALA A 105 -10.50 0.48 18.62
C ALA A 105 -9.18 1.22 18.89
N VAL A 106 -8.31 1.29 17.87
CA VAL A 106 -6.94 1.82 17.97
C VAL A 106 -6.76 3.01 17.00
N PRO A 107 -7.26 4.22 17.32
CA PRO A 107 -7.24 5.35 16.38
C PRO A 107 -5.85 5.77 15.93
N ASP A 108 -4.83 5.59 16.78
CA ASP A 108 -3.43 5.92 16.52
C ASP A 108 -2.63 4.74 15.94
N LEU A 109 -3.30 3.68 15.46
CA LEU A 109 -2.66 2.48 14.94
C LEU A 109 -1.58 2.81 13.90
N ARG A 110 -0.40 2.25 14.14
CA ARG A 110 0.74 2.21 13.25
C ARG A 110 1.05 0.78 12.85
N CYS A 111 1.67 0.66 11.68
CA CYS A 111 2.19 -0.59 11.17
C CYS A 111 3.60 -0.34 10.65
N ASP A 112 4.52 -1.19 11.07
CA ASP A 112 5.86 -1.31 10.54
C ASP A 112 5.99 -2.58 9.72
N VAL A 113 6.93 -2.57 8.76
CA VAL A 113 7.28 -3.75 7.96
C VAL A 113 8.65 -4.24 8.42
N GLU A 114 8.66 -5.26 9.26
CA GLU A 114 9.90 -5.81 9.82
C GLU A 114 10.72 -6.52 8.75
N GLN A 115 10.06 -7.34 7.93
CA GLN A 115 10.72 -8.10 6.89
C GLN A 115 9.81 -8.25 5.67
N MET A 116 10.40 -8.16 4.49
CA MET A 116 9.73 -8.44 3.23
C MET A 116 10.58 -9.39 2.39
N ILE A 117 9.97 -10.46 1.88
CA ILE A 117 10.62 -11.47 1.05
C ILE A 117 9.94 -11.51 -0.31
N VAL A 118 10.68 -11.25 -1.38
CA VAL A 118 10.18 -11.29 -2.77
C VAL A 118 10.72 -12.54 -3.47
N ALA A 119 9.86 -13.48 -3.84
CA ALA A 119 10.25 -14.72 -4.50
C ALA A 119 9.18 -15.21 -5.48
N GLY A 120 9.56 -15.52 -6.72
CA GLY A 120 8.59 -15.87 -7.78
C GLY A 120 7.49 -14.81 -7.95
N ASP A 121 6.23 -15.27 -7.96
CA ASP A 121 5.02 -14.46 -7.94
C ASP A 121 4.47 -14.24 -6.51
N ARG A 122 5.33 -14.35 -5.49
CA ARG A 122 4.98 -14.16 -4.09
C ARG A 122 5.76 -13.01 -3.46
N VAL A 123 5.09 -12.35 -2.51
CA VAL A 123 5.75 -11.49 -1.52
C VAL A 123 5.27 -11.89 -0.12
N VAL A 124 6.20 -12.18 0.79
CA VAL A 124 5.91 -12.35 2.21
C VAL A 124 6.16 -11.01 2.90
N SER A 125 5.26 -10.60 3.78
CA SER A 125 5.38 -9.39 4.59
C SER A 125 5.18 -9.75 6.05
N HIS A 126 6.22 -9.61 6.86
CA HIS A 126 6.14 -9.67 8.31
C HIS A 126 5.89 -8.25 8.83
N LEU A 127 4.76 -8.07 9.50
CA LEU A 127 4.24 -6.78 9.93
C LEU A 127 4.21 -6.72 11.46
N HIS A 128 4.47 -5.54 11.99
CA HIS A 128 4.30 -5.23 13.40
C HIS A 128 3.30 -4.10 13.55
N PHE A 129 2.24 -4.34 14.31
CA PHE A 129 1.17 -3.38 14.57
C PHE A 129 1.26 -2.89 16.01
N HIS A 130 1.19 -1.58 16.18
CA HIS A 130 1.27 -0.98 17.50
C HIS A 130 0.41 0.28 17.63
N GLY A 131 -0.01 0.59 18.85
CA GLY A 131 -0.85 1.76 19.14
C GLY A 131 -1.44 1.72 20.55
N ARG A 132 -2.50 2.50 20.77
CA ARG A 132 -3.21 2.60 22.04
C ARG A 132 -4.69 2.29 21.89
N PHE A 133 -5.19 1.35 22.70
CA PHE A 133 -6.62 1.09 22.78
C PHE A 133 -7.31 2.24 23.53
N THR A 134 -7.74 3.25 22.79
CA THR A 134 -8.45 4.43 23.32
C THR A 134 -9.86 4.57 22.75
N GLY A 135 -10.16 3.83 21.70
CA GLY A 135 -11.48 3.77 21.09
C GLY A 135 -12.32 2.63 21.62
N THR A 136 -13.14 2.02 20.77
CA THR A 136 -14.14 1.02 21.15
C THR A 136 -13.96 -0.27 20.38
N PHE A 137 -14.07 -1.41 21.07
CA PHE A 137 -14.07 -2.74 20.48
C PHE A 137 -15.25 -3.55 21.03
N GLY A 138 -16.26 -3.82 20.20
CA GLY A 138 -17.53 -4.39 20.65
C GLY A 138 -18.19 -3.48 21.70
N THR A 139 -18.42 -4.00 22.90
CA THR A 139 -18.97 -3.23 24.04
C THR A 139 -17.90 -2.62 24.95
N ARG A 140 -16.61 -2.82 24.64
CA ARG A 140 -15.49 -2.39 25.49
C ARG A 140 -14.95 -1.05 25.06
N GLN A 141 -14.77 -0.16 26.03
CA GLN A 141 -14.08 1.11 25.86
C GLN A 141 -12.62 0.99 26.29
N GLY A 142 -11.70 1.41 25.42
CA GLY A 142 -10.29 1.47 25.68
C GLY A 142 -9.92 2.52 26.73
N LYS A 143 -8.89 2.22 27.53
CA LYS A 143 -8.36 3.08 28.60
C LYS A 143 -6.88 3.46 28.37
N GLY A 144 -6.37 3.24 27.15
CA GLY A 144 -4.99 3.53 26.76
C GLY A 144 -4.04 2.33 26.86
N GLN A 145 -4.55 1.10 26.93
CA GLN A 145 -3.74 -0.13 26.91
C GLN A 145 -2.84 -0.15 25.66
N ASN A 146 -1.61 -0.66 25.82
CA ASN A 146 -0.73 -0.89 24.68
C ASN A 146 -1.34 -1.97 23.78
N ILE A 147 -1.39 -1.69 22.49
CA ILE A 147 -1.57 -2.67 21.44
C ILE A 147 -0.21 -2.90 20.79
N ASP A 148 0.20 -4.15 20.68
CA ASP A 148 1.50 -4.57 20.18
C ASP A 148 1.41 -6.03 19.73
N PHE A 149 1.26 -6.28 18.42
CA PHE A 149 1.11 -7.62 17.89
C PHE A 149 1.67 -7.73 16.48
N ILE A 150 2.01 -8.95 16.08
CA ILE A 150 2.58 -9.23 14.76
C ILE A 150 1.51 -9.81 13.81
N ALA A 151 1.75 -9.63 12.51
CA ALA A 151 1.06 -10.36 11.46
C ALA A 151 2.05 -10.83 10.40
N THR A 152 1.71 -11.89 9.68
CA THR A 152 2.47 -12.32 8.50
C THR A 152 1.52 -12.60 7.36
N ASP A 153 1.79 -11.93 6.25
CA ASP A 153 1.01 -12.05 5.02
C ASP A 153 1.87 -12.66 3.92
N ILE A 154 1.24 -13.50 3.10
CA ILE A 154 1.79 -14.05 1.88
C ILE A 154 0.91 -13.56 0.73
N TYR A 155 1.42 -12.68 -0.11
CA TYR A 155 0.74 -12.12 -1.27
C TYR A 155 1.06 -12.90 -2.53
N GLN A 156 0.04 -13.23 -3.34
CA GLN A 156 0.22 -13.63 -4.74
C GLN A 156 0.05 -12.43 -5.66
N ILE A 157 1.07 -12.15 -6.47
CA ILE A 157 1.12 -10.97 -7.33
C ILE A 157 0.98 -11.37 -8.80
N ARG A 158 0.06 -10.73 -9.51
CA ARG A 158 -0.11 -10.88 -10.96
C ARG A 158 -0.50 -9.53 -11.57
N GLY A 159 0.09 -9.19 -12.71
CA GLY A 159 -0.23 -7.93 -13.40
C GLY A 159 0.01 -6.68 -12.55
N GLY A 160 1.01 -6.71 -11.65
CA GLY A 160 1.31 -5.58 -10.74
C GLY A 160 0.30 -5.37 -9.61
N LYS A 161 -0.56 -6.35 -9.33
CA LYS A 161 -1.58 -6.31 -8.28
C LYS A 161 -1.51 -7.55 -7.38
N ILE A 162 -1.89 -7.40 -6.12
CA ILE A 162 -2.13 -8.53 -5.22
C ILE A 162 -3.47 -9.16 -5.59
N THR A 163 -3.43 -10.40 -6.07
CA THR A 163 -4.61 -11.16 -6.52
C THR A 163 -5.16 -12.10 -5.46
N ALA A 164 -4.32 -12.52 -4.53
CA ALA A 164 -4.73 -13.28 -3.36
C ALA A 164 -3.75 -13.06 -2.21
N ASN A 165 -4.20 -13.31 -0.98
CA ASN A 165 -3.29 -13.43 0.17
C ASN A 165 -3.67 -14.62 1.05
N TRP A 166 -2.70 -15.05 1.85
CA TRP A 166 -2.88 -15.85 3.05
C TRP A 166 -2.27 -15.05 4.19
N HIS A 167 -2.92 -14.98 5.34
CA HIS A 167 -2.45 -14.18 6.45
C HIS A 167 -2.72 -14.84 7.80
N ILE A 168 -1.90 -14.49 8.78
CA ILE A 168 -2.13 -14.81 10.18
C ILE A 168 -1.68 -13.64 11.05
N GLU A 169 -2.54 -13.22 11.96
CA GLU A 169 -2.22 -12.28 13.02
C GLU A 169 -2.07 -13.03 14.34
N ASP A 170 -1.24 -12.50 15.25
CA ASP A 170 -1.22 -12.94 16.65
C ASP A 170 -2.45 -12.40 17.41
N ASN A 171 -3.61 -12.93 17.02
CA ASN A 171 -4.90 -12.57 17.58
C ASN A 171 -5.00 -12.94 19.06
N LEU A 172 -4.25 -13.93 19.54
CA LEU A 172 -4.24 -14.28 20.97
C LEU A 172 -3.63 -13.14 21.79
N THR A 173 -2.48 -12.62 21.38
CA THR A 173 -1.86 -11.47 22.02
C THR A 173 -2.76 -10.23 21.94
N LEU A 174 -3.30 -9.95 20.75
CA LEU A 174 -4.20 -8.81 20.55
C LEU A 174 -5.44 -8.87 21.46
N MET A 175 -6.13 -10.01 21.53
CA MET A 175 -7.35 -10.15 22.33
C MET A 175 -7.07 -9.99 23.83
N LYS A 176 -5.92 -10.45 24.33
CA LYS A 176 -5.48 -10.19 25.70
C LYS A 176 -5.26 -8.71 25.97
N GLN A 177 -4.62 -8.00 25.04
CA GLN A 177 -4.35 -6.56 25.16
C GLN A 177 -5.63 -5.71 25.12
N LEU A 178 -6.62 -6.13 24.33
CA LEU A 178 -7.98 -5.55 24.32
C LEU A 178 -8.81 -5.94 25.56
N GLY A 179 -8.31 -6.85 26.39
CA GLY A 179 -9.01 -7.40 27.54
C GLY A 179 -10.25 -8.22 27.16
N ALA A 180 -10.31 -8.71 25.93
CA ALA A 180 -11.46 -9.40 25.34
C ALA A 180 -11.36 -10.94 25.41
N GLN A 181 -10.48 -11.45 26.29
CA GLN A 181 -10.36 -12.84 26.66
C GLN A 181 -10.91 -13.07 28.08
#